data_AF-A0A7Z8QHP7-F1
#
_entry.id   AF-A0A7Z8QHP7-F1
#
_cell.length_a   1.000
_cell.length_b   1.000
_cell.length_c   1.000
_cell.angle_alpha   90.00
_cell.angle_beta   90.00
_cell.angle_gamma   90.00
#
_symmetry.space_group_name_H-M   'P 1'
#
loop_
_entity.id
_entity.type
_entity.pdbx_description
1 polymer ?
#
loop_
_entity_poly.entity_id
_entity_poly.type
_entity_poly.pdbx_seq_one_letter_code
_entity_poly.pdbx_strand_id
1 'polypeptide(L)'
;MCNQTQSLEIAVELFNAEKSVQIMNIHKCKGLEYNSVYFIGLEDQAFWDYKKNPFENNCAIYVALSRAKESLNVTYTKRRKHRKYDNRPSTYKNTRVVIDLLVKKCKFNAINHTLT
;
A
#
# COMPACT_ATOMS: atom_id res chain seq x y z
N MET A 1 13.63 27.03 -0.79
CA MET A 1 13.92 25.59 -0.61
C MET A 1 15.42 25.47 -0.43
N CYS A 2 15.85 25.36 0.82
CA CYS A 2 17.19 25.74 1.30
C CYS A 2 18.22 24.62 1.07
N ASN A 3 19.48 25.00 0.85
CA ASN A 3 20.71 24.20 0.86
C ASN A 3 20.61 22.88 1.66
N GLN A 4 20.11 21.80 1.03
CA GLN A 4 20.00 20.48 1.67
C GLN A 4 21.32 19.71 1.61
N THR A 5 22.30 20.21 0.86
CA THR A 5 23.58 19.55 0.63
C THR A 5 24.69 20.57 0.46
N GLN A 6 25.87 20.21 0.97
CA GLN A 6 27.10 21.01 0.90
C GLN A 6 27.97 20.64 -0.31
N SER A 7 27.65 19.56 -1.04
CA SER A 7 28.42 19.09 -2.19
C SER A 7 27.55 18.45 -3.28
N LEU A 8 28.08 18.34 -4.49
CA LEU A 8 27.39 17.74 -5.63
C LEU A 8 27.22 16.22 -5.44
N GLU A 9 28.18 15.57 -4.81
CA GLU A 9 28.17 14.14 -4.54
C GLU A 9 26.98 13.76 -3.66
N ILE A 10 26.78 14.48 -2.55
CA ILE A 10 25.63 14.29 -1.66
C ILE A 10 24.32 14.62 -2.39
N ALA A 11 24.30 15.57 -3.32
CA ALA A 11 23.12 15.87 -4.13
C ALA A 11 22.73 14.68 -5.02
N VAL A 12 23.72 14.02 -5.64
CA VAL A 12 23.51 12.83 -6.48
C VAL A 12 23.03 11.65 -5.64
N GLU A 13 23.60 11.43 -4.45
CA GLU A 13 23.14 10.38 -3.53
C GLU A 13 21.68 10.59 -3.09
N LEU A 14 21.30 11.83 -2.75
CA LEU A 14 19.92 12.17 -2.41
C LEU A 14 18.97 11.97 -3.59
N PHE A 15 19.41 12.27 -4.82
CA PHE A 15 18.61 12.07 -6.03
C PHE A 15 18.41 10.59 -6.35
N ASN A 16 19.45 9.76 -6.19
CA ASN A 16 19.37 8.31 -6.39
C ASN A 16 18.52 7.61 -5.32
N ALA A 17 18.37 8.23 -4.14
CA ALA A 17 17.46 7.79 -3.10
C ALA A 17 17.73 6.36 -2.59
N GLU A 18 18.98 5.88 -2.70
CA GLU A 18 19.38 4.48 -2.40
C GLU A 18 19.08 4.05 -0.95
N LYS A 19 19.13 4.98 0.00
CA LYS A 19 18.90 4.74 1.43
C LYS A 19 17.56 5.32 1.91
N SER A 20 16.58 5.40 1.03
CA SER A 20 15.28 6.00 1.34
C SER A 20 14.14 4.98 1.29
N VAL A 21 13.09 5.26 2.07
CA VAL A 21 11.83 4.53 1.98
C VAL A 21 11.12 4.94 0.69
N GLN A 22 10.93 3.98 -0.20
CA GLN A 22 10.27 4.21 -1.47
C GLN A 22 8.75 4.28 -1.29
N ILE A 23 8.18 5.47 -1.48
CA ILE A 23 6.73 5.69 -1.42
C ILE A 23 6.20 5.86 -2.84
N MET A 24 5.26 5.02 -3.24
CA MET A 24 4.69 5.07 -4.57
C MET A 24 3.26 4.53 -4.61
N ASN A 25 2.57 4.80 -5.71
CA ASN A 25 1.27 4.20 -5.97
C ASN A 25 1.42 2.77 -6.52
N ILE A 26 0.31 2.04 -6.51
CA ILE A 26 0.24 0.63 -6.91
C ILE A 26 0.70 0.37 -8.35
N HIS A 27 0.53 1.34 -9.25
CA HIS A 27 0.91 1.19 -10.66
C HIS A 27 2.40 1.42 -10.89
N LYS A 28 3.02 2.32 -10.12
CA LYS A 28 4.45 2.67 -10.22
C LYS A 28 5.38 1.57 -9.67
N CYS A 29 4.87 0.66 -8.85
CA CYS A 29 5.67 -0.45 -8.33
C CYS A 29 5.86 -1.60 -9.34
N LYS A 30 5.14 -1.61 -10.47
CA LYS A 30 5.20 -2.73 -11.44
C LYS A 30 6.63 -2.95 -11.95
N GLY A 31 7.12 -4.18 -11.82
CA GLY A 31 8.48 -4.57 -12.23
C GLY A 31 9.58 -4.25 -11.21
N LEU A 32 9.21 -3.71 -10.05
CA LEU A 32 10.12 -3.48 -8.92
C LEU A 32 9.97 -4.60 -7.89
N GLU A 33 10.94 -4.76 -7.01
CA GLU A 33 10.87 -5.69 -5.89
C GLU A 33 11.60 -5.12 -4.68
N TYR A 34 11.09 -5.41 -3.49
CA TYR A 34 11.63 -4.92 -2.23
C TYR A 34 11.67 -6.06 -1.21
N ASN A 35 12.69 -6.02 -0.33
CA ASN A 35 12.78 -6.98 0.77
C ASN A 35 11.49 -6.98 1.62
N SER A 36 11.00 -5.78 1.96
CA SER A 36 9.81 -5.56 2.78
C SER A 36 8.85 -4.59 2.11
N VAL A 37 7.56 -4.92 2.06
CA VAL A 37 6.51 -4.09 1.44
C VAL A 37 5.40 -3.79 2.45
N TYR A 38 5.03 -2.52 2.54
CA TYR A 38 3.85 -2.05 3.28
C TYR A 38 2.78 -1.64 2.28
N PHE A 39 1.78 -2.50 2.09
CA PHE A 39 0.65 -2.21 1.23
C PHE A 39 -0.47 -1.54 2.04
N ILE A 40 -0.61 -0.23 1.84
CA ILE A 40 -1.48 0.62 2.65
C ILE A 40 -2.84 0.83 1.99
N GLY A 41 -3.91 0.57 2.74
CA GLY A 41 -5.27 0.90 2.35
C GLY A 41 -5.96 -0.15 1.48
N LEU A 42 -5.87 -1.44 1.84
CA LEU A 42 -6.69 -2.49 1.22
C LEU A 42 -8.14 -2.43 1.70
N GLU A 43 -8.88 -1.43 1.22
CA GLU A 43 -10.22 -1.09 1.70
C GLU A 43 -11.09 -0.43 0.62
N ASP A 44 -12.40 -0.44 0.85
CA ASP A 44 -13.43 -0.03 -0.09
C ASP A 44 -13.38 1.46 -0.45
N GLN A 45 -12.71 2.31 0.33
CA GLN A 45 -12.51 3.71 -0.05
C GLN A 45 -11.36 3.91 -1.04
N ALA A 46 -10.27 3.16 -0.88
CA ALA A 46 -9.13 3.21 -1.80
C ALA A 46 -9.46 2.43 -3.09
N PHE A 47 -10.10 1.28 -2.94
CA PHE A 47 -10.59 0.40 -4.00
C PHE A 47 -12.09 0.63 -4.25
N TRP A 48 -12.47 1.89 -4.48
CA TRP A 48 -13.87 2.35 -4.56
C TRP A 48 -14.65 1.75 -5.74
N ASP A 49 -13.96 1.32 -6.80
CA ASP A 49 -14.56 0.71 -7.98
C ASP A 49 -14.39 -0.83 -8.02
N TYR A 50 -13.88 -1.45 -6.94
CA TYR A 50 -13.58 -2.89 -6.91
C TYR A 50 -14.73 -3.77 -7.39
N LYS A 51 -15.96 -3.44 -7.00
CA LYS A 51 -17.17 -4.18 -7.44
C LYS A 51 -17.45 -4.05 -8.93
N LYS A 52 -17.12 -2.91 -9.54
CA LYS A 52 -17.34 -2.65 -10.95
C LYS A 52 -16.24 -3.30 -11.80
N ASN A 53 -15.00 -3.24 -11.34
CA ASN A 53 -13.82 -3.71 -12.06
C ASN A 53 -12.99 -4.72 -11.22
N PRO A 54 -13.56 -5.87 -10.81
CA PRO A 54 -12.90 -6.78 -9.88
C PRO A 54 -11.63 -7.40 -10.46
N PHE A 55 -11.60 -7.70 -11.76
CA PHE A 55 -10.43 -8.28 -12.42
C PHE A 55 -9.23 -7.31 -12.40
N GLU A 56 -9.44 -6.06 -12.85
CA GLU A 56 -8.38 -5.05 -12.89
C GLU A 56 -7.85 -4.73 -11.49
N ASN A 57 -8.76 -4.58 -10.52
CA ASN A 57 -8.38 -4.36 -9.13
C ASN A 57 -7.59 -5.54 -8.56
N ASN A 58 -7.99 -6.79 -8.86
CA ASN A 58 -7.24 -7.99 -8.47
C ASN A 58 -5.84 -8.02 -9.09
N CYS A 59 -5.70 -7.66 -10.37
CA CYS A 59 -4.39 -7.55 -11.02
C CYS A 59 -3.51 -6.50 -10.33
N ALA A 60 -4.05 -5.32 -10.02
CA ALA A 60 -3.30 -4.28 -9.34
C ALA A 60 -2.86 -4.72 -7.93
N ILE A 61 -3.78 -5.33 -7.16
CA ILE A 61 -3.49 -5.88 -5.84
C ILE A 61 -2.42 -6.98 -5.93
N TYR A 62 -2.56 -7.94 -6.85
CA TYR A 62 -1.55 -8.99 -7.07
C TYR A 62 -0.18 -8.39 -7.41
N VAL A 63 -0.14 -7.38 -8.27
CA VAL A 63 1.08 -6.64 -8.59
C VAL A 63 1.69 -6.03 -7.33
N ALA A 64 0.90 -5.43 -6.42
CA ALA A 64 1.40 -4.87 -5.17
C ALA A 64 1.97 -5.95 -4.22
N LEU A 65 1.23 -7.03 -4.04
CA LEU A 65 1.60 -8.12 -3.12
C LEU A 65 2.86 -8.83 -3.61
N SER A 66 3.00 -9.04 -4.92
CA SER A 66 4.16 -9.69 -5.55
C SER A 66 5.44 -8.84 -5.58
N ARG A 67 5.45 -7.63 -4.99
CA ARG A 67 6.68 -6.84 -4.84
C ARG A 67 7.48 -7.23 -3.60
N ALA A 68 6.87 -7.95 -2.66
CA ALA A 68 7.53 -8.38 -1.42
C ALA A 68 8.38 -9.62 -1.65
N LYS A 69 9.66 -9.58 -1.26
CA LYS A 69 10.54 -10.76 -1.25
C LYS A 69 10.44 -11.55 0.05
N GLU A 70 10.51 -10.85 1.19
CA GLU A 70 10.59 -11.48 2.51
C GLU A 70 9.38 -11.16 3.38
N SER A 71 8.99 -9.87 3.46
CA SER A 71 7.90 -9.45 4.34
C SER A 71 6.86 -8.60 3.63
N LEU A 72 5.59 -8.91 3.90
CA LEU A 72 4.44 -8.20 3.37
C LEU A 72 3.51 -7.81 4.52
N ASN A 73 3.33 -6.51 4.70
CA ASN A 73 2.41 -5.93 5.68
C ASN A 73 1.27 -5.25 4.94
N VAL A 74 0.04 -5.73 5.13
CA VAL A 74 -1.15 -5.18 4.48
C VAL A 74 -2.01 -4.49 5.54
N THR A 75 -2.40 -3.25 5.29
CA THR A 75 -3.18 -2.46 6.25
C THR A 75 -4.47 -1.93 5.64
N TYR A 76 -5.46 -1.74 6.50
CA TYR A 76 -6.69 -1.02 6.18
C TYR A 76 -7.06 -0.12 7.37
N THR A 77 -7.84 0.93 7.15
CA THR A 77 -8.38 1.78 8.20
C THR A 77 -9.90 1.73 8.23
N LYS A 78 -10.50 1.98 9.40
CA LYS A 78 -11.95 2.19 9.56
C LYS A 78 -12.36 3.63 9.23
N ARG A 79 -11.41 4.57 9.25
CA ARG A 79 -11.64 6.01 9.01
C ARG A 79 -10.45 6.63 8.31
N ARG A 80 -10.69 7.36 7.21
CA ARG A 80 -9.69 8.16 6.51
C ARG A 80 -10.17 9.62 6.49
N LYS A 81 -9.34 10.55 6.99
CA LYS A 81 -9.61 11.98 6.83
C LYS A 81 -9.33 12.36 5.37
N HIS A 82 -10.37 12.62 4.59
CA HIS A 82 -10.22 13.02 3.19
C HIS A 82 -10.27 14.54 2.97
N ARG A 83 -9.69 14.97 1.85
CA ARG A 83 -9.45 16.37 1.50
C ARG A 83 -10.67 17.23 1.18
N LYS A 84 -11.87 16.67 0.92
CA LYS A 84 -13.06 17.51 0.60
C LYS A 84 -14.40 17.05 1.23
N TYR A 85 -15.01 15.88 0.96
CA TYR A 85 -16.39 15.61 1.47
C TYR A 85 -16.83 14.15 1.72
N ASP A 86 -15.97 13.14 1.60
CA ASP A 86 -16.35 11.75 1.89
C ASP A 86 -15.94 11.34 3.30
N ASN A 87 -16.88 11.48 4.25
CA ASN A 87 -16.70 11.10 5.65
C ASN A 87 -17.28 9.71 5.96
N ARG A 88 -17.61 8.91 4.95
CA ARG A 88 -18.15 7.56 5.21
C ARG A 88 -17.11 6.74 5.98
N PRO A 89 -17.52 5.81 6.85
CA PRO A 89 -16.60 4.82 7.39
C PRO A 89 -15.97 4.04 6.25
N SER A 90 -14.69 3.75 6.39
CA SER A 90 -14.04 2.83 5.48
C SER A 90 -14.25 1.39 5.94
N THR A 91 -14.58 0.53 4.99
CA THR A 91 -14.82 -0.89 5.21
C THR A 91 -13.97 -1.71 4.26
N TYR A 92 -13.90 -3.02 4.46
CA TYR A 92 -13.24 -3.94 3.54
C TYR A 92 -14.24 -4.96 2.97
N LYS A 93 -15.52 -4.58 2.84
CA LYS A 93 -16.57 -5.52 2.42
C LYS A 93 -16.35 -6.00 0.98
N ASN A 94 -15.93 -5.12 0.09
CA ASN A 94 -15.68 -5.46 -1.30
C ASN A 94 -14.31 -6.15 -1.44
N THR A 95 -13.30 -5.67 -0.71
CA THR A 95 -11.96 -6.27 -0.68
C THR A 95 -11.85 -7.51 0.22
N ARG A 96 -12.95 -7.92 0.87
CA ARG A 96 -12.99 -9.05 1.83
C ARG A 96 -12.46 -10.34 1.24
N VAL A 97 -12.74 -10.58 -0.03
CA VAL A 97 -12.25 -11.78 -0.72
C VAL A 97 -10.72 -11.87 -0.69
N VAL A 98 -10.02 -10.74 -0.86
CA VAL A 98 -8.55 -10.67 -0.81
C VAL A 98 -8.06 -10.88 0.61
N ILE A 99 -8.67 -10.21 1.58
CA ILE A 99 -8.29 -10.34 3.01
C ILE A 99 -8.51 -11.77 3.49
N ASP A 100 -9.64 -12.38 3.15
CA ASP A 100 -9.95 -13.76 3.48
C ASP A 100 -8.95 -14.73 2.84
N LEU A 101 -8.51 -14.48 1.60
CA LEU A 101 -7.44 -15.28 0.97
C LEU A 101 -6.12 -15.15 1.74
N LEU A 102 -5.69 -13.93 2.07
CA LEU A 102 -4.45 -13.69 2.81
C LEU A 102 -4.45 -14.41 4.16
N VAL A 103 -5.54 -14.27 4.93
CA VAL A 103 -5.63 -14.85 6.28
C VAL A 103 -5.88 -16.36 6.22
N LYS A 104 -6.88 -16.81 5.47
CA LYS A 104 -7.35 -18.21 5.53
C LYS A 104 -6.54 -19.16 4.65
N LYS A 105 -5.93 -18.66 3.56
CA LYS A 105 -5.19 -19.48 2.60
C LYS A 105 -3.69 -19.23 2.65
N CYS A 106 -3.26 -17.98 2.84
CA CYS A 106 -1.84 -17.62 2.88
C CYS A 106 -1.25 -17.57 4.30
N LYS A 107 -2.05 -17.87 5.34
CA LYS A 107 -1.62 -17.90 6.76
C LYS A 107 -1.07 -16.56 7.27
N PHE A 108 -1.55 -15.44 6.73
CA PHE A 108 -1.20 -14.12 7.25
C PHE A 108 -1.85 -13.90 8.63
N ASN A 109 -1.09 -13.30 9.53
CA ASN A 109 -1.58 -12.93 10.87
C ASN A 109 -2.39 -11.64 10.78
N ALA A 110 -3.68 -11.71 11.10
CA ALA A 110 -4.54 -10.54 11.19
C ALA A 110 -4.46 -9.91 12.59
N ILE A 111 -3.99 -8.66 12.67
CA ILE A 111 -3.88 -7.90 13.92
C ILE A 111 -4.81 -6.69 13.87
N ASN A 112 -5.64 -6.52 14.90
CA ASN A 112 -6.56 -5.40 15.03
C ASN A 112 -6.03 -4.37 16.03
N HIS A 113 -5.44 -3.28 15.54
CA HIS A 113 -4.91 -2.17 16.36
C HIS A 113 -5.97 -1.13 16.78
N THR A 114 -7.26 -1.49 16.81
CA THR A 114 -8.35 -0.53 17.14
C THR A 114 -8.76 -0.54 18.62
N LEU A 115 -8.02 -1.25 19.47
CA LEU A 115 -8.29 -1.40 20.91
C LEU A 115 -7.10 -0.99 21.80
N THR A 116 -6.12 -0.30 21.23
CA THR A 116 -5.00 0.38 21.93
C THR A 116 -5.16 1.87 21.77
#